data_AF-A0A401NPD8-F1
#
_entry.id   AF-A0A401NPD8-F1
#
_cell.length_a   1.000
_cell.length_b   1.000
_cell.length_c   1.000
_cell.angle_alpha   90.00
_cell.angle_beta   90.00
_cell.angle_gamma   90.00
#
_symmetry.space_group_name_H-M   'P 1'
#
loop_
_entity.id
_entity.type
_entity.pdbx_description
1 polymer ?
#
loop_
_entity_poly.entity_id
_entity_poly.type
_entity_poly.pdbx_seq_one_letter_code
_entity_poly.pdbx_strand_id
1 'polypeptide(L)'
;MTAIVKPFPLNPSGKPYHRLLWIEFYHLQMSSEDENVKEKTEQVVGGGKYLQLVANNVNTHRGTLTSLGKGLAIIIGTLDDTAYWGRPDMLQCWEELYLPEKMEMVVLGTIDGYPCLAAGMQLVILAGKDGSVFAYEEEVLHKVATNLQQLFTEGVTFPGTKIYEYGKGFRPKTNEEYLTALREAGLEKISEDTRKFITKNAAEMKQLIDDLDFL
;
A
#
# COMPACT_ATOMS: atom_id res chain seq x y z
N MET A 1 -17.69 -18.50 29.61
CA MET A 1 -18.18 -17.26 28.97
C MET A 1 -18.46 -17.56 27.51
N THR A 2 -19.73 -17.57 27.13
CA THR A 2 -20.19 -17.91 25.78
C THR A 2 -20.04 -16.67 24.90
N ALA A 3 -19.22 -16.74 23.85
CA ALA A 3 -19.07 -15.64 22.90
C ALA A 3 -20.37 -15.47 22.10
N ILE A 4 -21.01 -14.32 22.26
CA ILE A 4 -22.18 -13.92 21.47
C ILE A 4 -21.66 -13.55 20.08
N VAL A 5 -21.85 -14.44 19.11
CA VAL A 5 -21.60 -14.14 17.70
C VAL A 5 -22.64 -13.10 17.27
N LYS A 6 -22.20 -11.86 17.05
CA LYS A 6 -23.09 -10.82 16.50
C LYS A 6 -23.47 -11.21 15.06
N PRO A 7 -24.75 -11.11 14.66
CA PRO A 7 -25.17 -11.41 13.30
C PRO A 7 -24.53 -10.42 12.31
N PHE A 8 -24.22 -10.92 11.10
CA PHE A 8 -23.67 -10.12 10.00
C PHE A 8 -24.54 -8.89 9.71
N PRO A 9 -23.95 -7.72 9.40
CA PRO A 9 -24.72 -6.55 8.99
C PRO A 9 -25.54 -6.88 7.73
N LEU A 10 -26.79 -6.42 7.70
CA LEU A 10 -27.68 -6.52 6.53
C LEU A 10 -27.45 -5.30 5.64
N ASN A 11 -27.63 -5.47 4.33
CA ASN A 11 -27.61 -4.35 3.40
C ASN A 11 -28.85 -3.43 3.60
N PRO A 12 -28.91 -2.24 2.96
CA PRO A 12 -30.04 -1.31 3.07
C PRO A 12 -31.42 -1.90 2.67
N SER A 13 -31.45 -3.08 2.04
CA SER A 13 -32.67 -3.82 1.70
C SER A 13 -33.00 -4.97 2.66
N GLY A 14 -32.30 -5.08 3.80
CA GLY A 14 -32.55 -6.10 4.81
C GLY A 14 -32.08 -7.52 4.44
N LYS A 15 -31.23 -7.66 3.42
CA LYS A 15 -30.69 -8.95 2.96
C LYS A 15 -29.26 -9.15 3.46
N PRO A 16 -28.86 -10.38 3.81
CA PRO A 16 -27.46 -10.69 4.10
C PRO A 16 -26.60 -10.42 2.86
N TYR A 17 -25.41 -9.86 3.05
CA TYR A 17 -24.44 -9.70 1.96
C TYR A 17 -24.14 -11.08 1.37
N HIS A 18 -24.56 -11.30 0.11
CA HIS A 18 -24.42 -12.59 -0.56
C HIS A 18 -22.94 -12.95 -0.71
N ARG A 19 -22.57 -14.07 -0.08
CA ARG A 19 -21.24 -14.70 -0.03
C ARG A 19 -20.70 -15.19 -1.40
N LEU A 20 -21.39 -14.94 -2.51
CA LEU A 20 -21.27 -15.81 -3.69
C LEU A 20 -20.91 -15.13 -5.01
N LEU A 21 -20.94 -13.80 -5.15
CA LEU A 21 -20.80 -13.21 -6.48
C LEU A 21 -19.38 -13.32 -7.08
N TRP A 22 -18.31 -13.30 -6.28
CA TRP A 22 -16.95 -13.34 -6.84
C TRP A 22 -16.43 -14.74 -7.16
N ILE A 23 -16.70 -15.73 -6.29
CA ILE A 23 -16.37 -17.13 -6.57
C ILE A 23 -17.23 -17.66 -7.69
N GLU A 24 -18.54 -17.30 -7.74
CA GLU A 24 -19.38 -17.67 -8.87
C GLU A 24 -18.99 -16.94 -10.15
N PHE A 25 -18.52 -15.68 -10.14
CA PHE A 25 -18.02 -15.03 -11.37
C PHE A 25 -16.72 -15.67 -11.88
N TYR A 26 -15.79 -16.01 -10.98
CA TYR A 26 -14.60 -16.81 -11.30
C TYR A 26 -14.98 -18.23 -11.76
N HIS A 27 -15.95 -18.88 -11.11
CA HIS A 27 -16.44 -20.20 -11.50
C HIS A 27 -17.29 -20.16 -12.77
N LEU A 28 -18.01 -19.07 -13.10
CA LEU A 28 -18.77 -18.92 -14.35
C LEU A 28 -17.82 -18.75 -15.54
N GLN A 29 -16.67 -18.09 -15.33
CA GLN A 29 -15.56 -18.10 -16.27
C GLN A 29 -14.87 -19.49 -16.34
N MET A 30 -14.89 -20.30 -15.28
CA MET A 30 -14.28 -21.63 -15.25
C MET A 30 -15.24 -22.77 -15.67
N SER A 31 -16.56 -22.55 -15.67
CA SER A 31 -17.59 -23.53 -16.04
C SER A 31 -18.05 -23.41 -17.48
N SER A 32 -17.58 -22.41 -18.24
CA SER A 32 -17.66 -22.50 -19.70
C SER A 32 -16.75 -23.64 -20.13
N GLU A 33 -17.31 -24.69 -20.75
CA GLU A 33 -16.59 -25.83 -21.34
C GLU A 33 -15.68 -25.44 -22.53
N ASP A 34 -15.37 -24.16 -22.68
CA ASP A 34 -14.40 -23.65 -23.62
C ASP A 34 -12.99 -23.80 -23.00
N GLU A 35 -12.25 -24.84 -23.43
CA GLU A 35 -10.83 -25.04 -23.06
C GLU A 35 -9.98 -23.78 -23.30
N ASN A 36 -10.40 -22.94 -24.24
CA ASN A 36 -9.78 -21.66 -24.61
C ASN A 36 -9.92 -20.55 -23.53
N VAL A 37 -10.87 -20.69 -22.59
CA VAL A 37 -11.07 -19.76 -21.46
C VAL A 37 -10.24 -20.20 -20.24
N LYS A 38 -10.12 -21.51 -20.00
CA LYS A 38 -9.25 -22.06 -18.94
C LYS A 38 -7.79 -21.68 -19.13
N GLU A 39 -7.30 -21.77 -20.37
CA GLU A 39 -5.94 -21.38 -20.75
C GLU A 39 -5.66 -19.87 -20.58
N LYS A 40 -6.71 -19.02 -20.67
CA LYS A 40 -6.62 -17.57 -20.45
C LYS A 40 -6.57 -17.15 -18.99
N THR A 41 -7.21 -17.90 -18.09
CA THR A 41 -7.29 -17.57 -16.65
C THR A 41 -6.12 -18.11 -15.84
N GLU A 42 -5.50 -19.23 -16.28
CA GLU A 42 -4.26 -19.74 -15.68
C GLU A 42 -3.02 -18.94 -16.14
N GLN A 43 -3.18 -18.00 -17.09
CA GLN A 43 -2.11 -17.14 -17.62
C GLN A 43 -2.44 -15.64 -17.58
N VAL A 44 -3.10 -15.13 -16.54
CA VAL A 44 -2.96 -13.69 -16.26
C VAL A 44 -1.62 -13.45 -15.56
N VAL A 45 -0.55 -13.71 -16.31
CA VAL A 45 0.81 -13.33 -15.97
C VAL A 45 0.81 -11.80 -15.88
N GLY A 46 1.41 -11.26 -14.81
CA GLY A 46 1.41 -9.83 -14.53
C GLY A 46 1.73 -8.94 -15.75
N GLY A 47 1.13 -7.76 -15.81
CA GLY A 47 1.29 -6.82 -16.92
C GLY A 47 0.28 -5.67 -16.94
N GLY A 48 0.39 -4.79 -17.94
CA GLY A 48 -0.50 -3.61 -18.03
C GLY A 48 -1.98 -3.97 -18.24
N LYS A 49 -2.26 -5.02 -19.02
CA LYS A 49 -3.64 -5.52 -19.21
C LYS A 49 -4.25 -6.06 -17.91
N TYR A 50 -3.42 -6.68 -17.07
CA TYR A 50 -3.85 -7.16 -15.75
C TYR A 50 -4.27 -5.97 -14.87
N LEU A 51 -3.44 -4.93 -14.76
CA LEU A 51 -3.80 -3.77 -13.95
C LEU A 51 -5.04 -3.03 -14.46
N GLN A 52 -5.23 -2.94 -15.77
CA GLN A 52 -6.47 -2.38 -16.34
C GLN A 52 -7.70 -3.22 -15.94
N LEU A 53 -7.59 -4.54 -16.00
CA LEU A 53 -8.67 -5.43 -15.56
C LEU A 53 -8.98 -5.22 -14.07
N VAL A 54 -7.94 -5.17 -13.23
CA VAL A 54 -8.10 -4.92 -11.78
C VAL A 54 -8.76 -3.57 -11.54
N ALA A 55 -8.27 -2.49 -12.15
CA ALA A 55 -8.82 -1.15 -11.99
C ALA A 55 -10.29 -1.04 -12.44
N ASN A 56 -10.64 -1.69 -13.57
CA ASN A 56 -12.03 -1.73 -14.04
C ASN A 56 -12.94 -2.46 -13.03
N ASN A 57 -12.47 -3.56 -12.45
CA ASN A 57 -13.21 -4.30 -11.44
C ASN A 57 -13.35 -3.51 -10.14
N VAL A 58 -12.28 -2.84 -9.68
CA VAL A 58 -12.33 -1.96 -8.50
C VAL A 58 -13.38 -0.87 -8.70
N ASN A 59 -13.39 -0.20 -9.85
CA ASN A 59 -14.39 0.83 -10.15
C ASN A 59 -15.82 0.26 -10.22
N THR A 60 -15.99 -0.92 -10.82
CA THR A 60 -17.30 -1.59 -10.94
C THR A 60 -17.88 -1.97 -9.58
N HIS A 61 -17.01 -2.33 -8.63
CA HIS A 61 -17.40 -2.85 -7.32
C HIS A 61 -17.07 -1.88 -6.16
N ARG A 62 -16.78 -0.62 -6.46
CA ARG A 62 -16.44 0.41 -5.49
C ARG A 62 -17.53 0.53 -4.41
N GLY A 63 -17.10 0.59 -3.14
CA GLY A 63 -17.96 0.67 -1.96
C GLY A 63 -18.56 -0.67 -1.51
N THR A 64 -18.24 -1.78 -2.18
CA THR A 64 -18.72 -3.10 -1.75
C THR A 64 -17.81 -3.72 -0.68
N LEU A 65 -18.43 -4.30 0.35
CA LEU A 65 -17.74 -5.11 1.34
C LEU A 65 -17.61 -6.54 0.83
N THR A 66 -16.37 -7.01 0.63
CA THR A 66 -16.06 -8.34 0.13
C THR A 66 -15.34 -9.14 1.22
N SER A 67 -15.82 -10.36 1.48
CA SER A 67 -15.17 -11.25 2.45
C SER A 67 -13.81 -11.72 1.95
N LEU A 68 -12.84 -11.74 2.84
CA LEU A 68 -11.54 -12.38 2.67
C LEU A 68 -11.48 -13.65 3.52
N GLY A 69 -10.44 -14.46 3.32
CA GLY A 69 -10.12 -15.54 4.26
C GLY A 69 -9.87 -15.03 5.68
N LYS A 70 -9.88 -15.95 6.66
CA LYS A 70 -9.65 -15.67 8.09
C LYS A 70 -10.67 -14.70 8.74
N GLY A 71 -11.87 -14.57 8.18
CA GLY A 71 -12.94 -13.76 8.75
C GLY A 71 -12.72 -12.25 8.60
N LEU A 72 -11.79 -11.84 7.74
CA LEU A 72 -11.56 -10.45 7.38
C LEU A 72 -12.47 -10.04 6.23
N ALA A 73 -12.61 -8.74 6.01
CA ALA A 73 -13.30 -8.20 4.86
C ALA A 73 -12.58 -6.97 4.34
N ILE A 74 -12.63 -6.78 3.03
CA ILE A 74 -12.10 -5.61 2.33
C ILE A 74 -13.28 -4.76 1.83
N ILE A 75 -13.20 -3.45 2.00
CA ILE A 75 -14.07 -2.49 1.32
C ILE A 75 -13.38 -2.13 0.01
N ILE A 76 -13.96 -2.55 -1.11
CA ILE A 76 -13.38 -2.29 -2.44
C ILE A 76 -13.44 -0.79 -2.72
N GLY A 77 -12.31 -0.22 -3.15
CA GLY A 77 -12.20 1.22 -3.34
C GLY A 77 -10.91 1.62 -4.06
N THR A 78 -10.90 2.84 -4.57
CA THR A 78 -9.72 3.47 -5.16
C THR A 78 -8.93 4.21 -4.07
N LEU A 79 -7.82 4.87 -4.46
CA LEU A 79 -7.05 5.73 -3.54
C LEU A 79 -7.92 6.78 -2.83
N ASP A 80 -8.93 7.30 -3.53
CA ASP A 80 -9.85 8.30 -3.02
C ASP A 80 -10.81 7.77 -1.93
N ASP A 81 -10.90 6.46 -1.75
CA ASP A 81 -11.67 5.83 -0.68
C ASP A 81 -10.84 5.51 0.56
N THR A 82 -9.56 5.91 0.56
CA THR A 82 -8.63 5.65 1.67
C THR A 82 -8.40 6.90 2.52
N ALA A 83 -7.72 6.74 3.65
CA ALA A 83 -7.20 7.83 4.47
C ALA A 83 -6.23 8.77 3.70
N TYR A 84 -5.79 8.39 2.50
CA TYR A 84 -4.91 9.15 1.61
C TYR A 84 -5.68 9.81 0.45
N TRP A 85 -6.98 10.05 0.61
CA TRP A 85 -7.78 10.79 -0.36
C TRP A 85 -7.11 12.12 -0.78
N GLY A 86 -7.12 12.41 -2.08
CA GLY A 86 -6.51 13.63 -2.63
C GLY A 86 -4.98 13.65 -2.62
N ARG A 87 -4.33 12.50 -2.35
CA ARG A 87 -2.86 12.35 -2.33
C ARG A 87 -2.37 11.37 -3.40
N PRO A 88 -2.48 11.71 -4.70
CA PRO A 88 -2.01 10.84 -5.78
C PRO A 88 -0.50 10.54 -5.69
N ASP A 89 0.27 11.42 -5.03
CA ASP A 89 1.68 11.22 -4.72
C ASP A 89 1.92 10.00 -3.82
N MET A 90 0.96 9.59 -2.98
CA MET A 90 1.10 8.39 -2.16
C MET A 90 1.16 7.13 -3.01
N LEU A 91 0.31 7.01 -4.04
CA LEU A 91 0.37 5.88 -4.96
C LEU A 91 1.69 5.88 -5.72
N GLN A 92 2.14 7.03 -6.23
CA GLN A 92 3.44 7.16 -6.87
C GLN A 92 4.58 6.71 -5.93
N CYS A 93 4.55 7.11 -4.66
CA CYS A 93 5.53 6.68 -3.67
C CYS A 93 5.53 5.16 -3.49
N TRP A 94 4.36 4.52 -3.36
CA TRP A 94 4.26 3.06 -3.24
C TRP A 94 4.83 2.32 -4.46
N GLU A 95 4.63 2.88 -5.66
CA GLU A 95 5.13 2.32 -6.92
C GLU A 95 6.64 2.49 -7.11
N GLU A 96 7.22 3.57 -6.61
CA GLU A 96 8.58 3.99 -6.97
C GLU A 96 9.61 3.82 -5.84
N LEU A 97 9.20 3.91 -4.56
CA LEU A 97 10.14 4.17 -3.47
C LEU A 97 10.29 3.03 -2.44
N TYR A 98 9.50 1.96 -2.56
CA TYR A 98 9.51 0.85 -1.61
C TYR A 98 10.24 -0.38 -2.14
N LEU A 99 9.91 -0.81 -3.36
CA LEU A 99 10.51 -1.99 -3.97
C LEU A 99 11.87 -1.66 -4.59
N PRO A 100 12.76 -2.67 -4.76
CA PRO A 100 14.04 -2.47 -5.45
C PRO A 100 13.90 -1.98 -6.89
N GLU A 101 12.79 -2.30 -7.55
CA GLU A 101 12.43 -1.84 -8.88
C GLU A 101 11.03 -1.24 -8.86
N LYS A 102 10.79 -0.28 -9.76
CA LYS A 102 9.47 0.33 -9.93
C LYS A 102 8.41 -0.74 -10.21
N MET A 103 7.30 -0.68 -9.50
CA MET A 103 6.17 -1.58 -9.66
C MET A 103 4.90 -0.76 -9.81
N GLU A 104 4.26 -0.78 -10.98
CA GLU A 104 2.92 -0.18 -11.13
C GLU A 104 1.93 -0.91 -10.22
N MET A 105 1.01 -0.17 -9.60
CA MET A 105 0.06 -0.72 -8.64
C MET A 105 -1.34 -0.11 -8.81
N VAL A 106 -2.35 -0.85 -8.37
CA VAL A 106 -3.73 -0.39 -8.26
C VAL A 106 -4.21 -0.62 -6.84
N VAL A 107 -4.81 0.41 -6.22
CA VAL A 107 -5.50 0.26 -4.93
C VAL A 107 -6.73 -0.63 -5.14
N LEU A 108 -6.82 -1.71 -4.36
CA LEU A 108 -7.97 -2.61 -4.35
C LEU A 108 -9.05 -2.14 -3.38
N GLY A 109 -8.64 -1.49 -2.29
CA GLY A 109 -9.51 -1.09 -1.21
C GLY A 109 -8.83 -1.13 0.14
N THR A 110 -9.63 -1.22 1.20
CA THR A 110 -9.14 -1.12 2.58
C THR A 110 -9.67 -2.22 3.48
N ILE A 111 -8.87 -2.63 4.45
CA ILE A 111 -9.31 -3.42 5.60
C ILE A 111 -9.34 -2.48 6.80
N ASP A 112 -10.54 -2.11 7.21
CA ASP A 112 -10.76 -1.18 8.32
C ASP A 112 -10.74 -1.90 9.68
N GLY A 113 -10.31 -1.20 10.72
CA GLY A 113 -10.27 -1.74 12.10
C GLY A 113 -9.24 -2.85 12.30
N TYR A 114 -8.26 -2.94 11.41
CA TYR A 114 -7.18 -3.92 11.52
C TYR A 114 -6.22 -3.48 12.64
N PRO A 115 -5.79 -4.36 13.57
CA PRO A 115 -4.90 -4.00 14.68
C PRO A 115 -3.46 -3.76 14.17
N CYS A 116 -3.26 -2.59 13.57
CA CYS A 116 -2.02 -2.16 12.92
C CYS A 116 -1.77 -0.67 13.21
N LEU A 117 -0.60 -0.19 12.81
CA LEU A 117 -0.19 1.20 12.96
C LEU A 117 -0.65 2.09 11.79
N ALA A 118 -1.36 1.53 10.81
CA ALA A 118 -1.87 2.30 9.68
C ALA A 118 -2.80 3.43 10.15
N ALA A 119 -2.74 4.56 9.46
CA ALA A 119 -3.60 5.71 9.74
C ALA A 119 -5.08 5.28 9.79
N GLY A 120 -5.76 5.63 10.89
CA GLY A 120 -7.17 5.26 11.09
C GLY A 120 -7.43 3.75 11.25
N MET A 121 -6.41 2.94 11.54
CA MET A 121 -6.48 1.47 11.54
C MET A 121 -6.97 0.91 10.20
N GLN A 122 -6.65 1.63 9.11
CA GLN A 122 -7.08 1.32 7.76
C GLN A 122 -5.90 0.79 6.96
N LEU A 123 -5.87 -0.53 6.76
CA LEU A 123 -4.83 -1.18 5.96
C LEU A 123 -5.19 -1.07 4.48
N VAL A 124 -4.42 -0.29 3.72
CA VAL A 124 -4.64 -0.11 2.27
C VAL A 124 -4.07 -1.31 1.53
N ILE A 125 -4.88 -1.95 0.70
CA ILE A 125 -4.49 -3.15 -0.07
C ILE A 125 -4.28 -2.77 -1.54
N LEU A 126 -3.17 -3.22 -2.11
CA LEU A 126 -2.75 -2.92 -3.47
C LEU A 126 -2.50 -4.20 -4.28
N ALA A 127 -2.84 -4.17 -5.56
CA ALA A 127 -2.42 -5.16 -6.55
C ALA A 127 -1.26 -4.59 -7.36
N GLY A 128 -0.11 -5.27 -7.35
CA GLY A 128 1.05 -4.94 -8.17
C GLY A 128 0.95 -5.52 -9.56
N LYS A 129 1.62 -4.89 -10.54
CA LYS A 129 1.63 -5.31 -11.94
C LYS A 129 1.99 -6.77 -12.14
N ASP A 130 2.89 -7.30 -11.31
CA ASP A 130 3.34 -8.69 -11.33
C ASP A 130 2.29 -9.70 -10.80
N GLY A 131 1.13 -9.22 -10.35
CA GLY A 131 0.07 -10.00 -9.72
C GLY A 131 0.17 -10.06 -8.20
N SER A 132 1.29 -9.67 -7.60
CA SER A 132 1.47 -9.68 -6.14
C SER A 132 0.48 -8.75 -5.44
N VAL A 133 0.13 -9.07 -4.20
CA VAL A 133 -0.72 -8.21 -3.37
C VAL A 133 0.08 -7.64 -2.21
N PHE A 134 -0.07 -6.34 -2.01
CA PHE A 134 0.62 -5.58 -0.98
C PHE A 134 -0.37 -4.95 0.01
N ALA A 135 0.10 -4.69 1.22
CA ALA A 135 -0.59 -3.89 2.21
C ALA A 135 0.33 -2.77 2.71
N TYR A 136 -0.20 -1.56 2.83
CA TYR A 136 0.55 -0.42 3.35
C TYR A 136 0.21 -0.14 4.82
N GLU A 137 1.23 -0.11 5.68
CA GLU A 137 1.18 0.25 7.11
C GLU A 137 2.32 1.23 7.39
N GLU A 138 2.03 2.47 7.81
CA GLU A 138 3.00 3.44 8.37
C GLU A 138 4.43 3.38 7.75
N GLU A 139 4.60 3.85 6.51
CA GLU A 139 5.90 3.83 5.78
C GLU A 139 6.51 2.43 5.51
N VAL A 140 5.69 1.39 5.62
CA VAL A 140 6.06 0.01 5.32
C VAL A 140 5.07 -0.60 4.33
N LEU A 141 5.61 -1.27 3.30
CA LEU A 141 4.84 -2.05 2.35
C LEU A 141 5.08 -3.54 2.59
N HIS A 142 4.01 -4.28 2.86
CA HIS A 142 4.03 -5.71 3.16
C HIS A 142 3.53 -6.50 1.96
N LYS A 143 4.26 -7.51 1.48
CA LYS A 143 3.71 -8.48 0.52
C LYS A 143 2.82 -9.48 1.25
N VAL A 144 1.51 -9.30 1.14
CA VAL A 144 0.49 -10.02 1.94
C VAL A 144 -0.12 -11.22 1.23
N ALA A 145 -0.02 -11.29 -0.10
CA ALA A 145 -0.36 -12.47 -0.89
C ALA A 145 0.44 -12.52 -2.20
N THR A 146 0.55 -13.71 -2.78
CA THR A 146 1.22 -13.94 -4.07
C THR A 146 0.35 -13.52 -5.26
N ASN A 147 -0.97 -13.57 -5.09
CA ASN A 147 -1.95 -13.12 -6.08
C ASN A 147 -3.31 -12.83 -5.43
N LEU A 148 -4.25 -12.27 -6.23
CA LEU A 148 -5.61 -11.97 -5.78
C LEU A 148 -6.37 -13.21 -5.32
N GLN A 149 -6.20 -14.36 -6.01
CA GLN A 149 -6.86 -15.60 -5.62
C GLN A 149 -6.51 -15.96 -4.18
N GLN A 150 -5.22 -15.96 -3.85
CA GLN A 150 -4.73 -16.21 -2.49
C GLN A 150 -5.28 -15.20 -1.49
N LEU A 151 -5.31 -13.90 -1.82
CA LEU A 151 -5.89 -12.87 -0.96
C LEU A 151 -7.35 -13.20 -0.60
N PHE A 152 -8.18 -13.56 -1.58
CA PHE A 152 -9.60 -13.81 -1.35
C PHE A 152 -9.88 -15.15 -0.65
N THR A 153 -9.09 -16.19 -0.94
CA THR A 153 -9.30 -17.51 -0.33
C THR A 153 -8.68 -17.63 1.06
N GLU A 154 -7.45 -17.14 1.24
CA GLU A 154 -6.67 -17.31 2.48
C GLU A 154 -6.64 -16.06 3.35
N GLY A 155 -7.02 -14.90 2.82
CA GLY A 155 -6.92 -13.61 3.50
C GLY A 155 -5.53 -13.01 3.41
N VAL A 156 -5.30 -11.96 4.20
CA VAL A 156 -3.96 -11.35 4.29
C VAL A 156 -3.02 -12.21 5.16
N THR A 157 -1.78 -12.33 4.72
CA THR A 157 -0.67 -12.74 5.59
C THR A 157 -0.03 -11.47 6.15
N PHE A 158 -0.18 -11.25 7.46
CA PHE A 158 0.30 -10.05 8.11
C PHE A 158 0.99 -10.36 9.45
N PRO A 159 2.21 -9.83 9.71
CA PRO A 159 3.06 -9.10 8.78
C PRO A 159 3.36 -9.90 7.48
N GLY A 160 3.59 -9.19 6.39
CA GLY A 160 3.78 -9.79 5.06
C GLY A 160 4.99 -10.73 4.94
N THR A 161 4.94 -11.61 3.95
CA THR A 161 6.03 -12.56 3.61
C THR A 161 7.34 -11.86 3.20
N LYS A 162 7.22 -10.64 2.67
CA LYS A 162 8.31 -9.70 2.44
C LYS A 162 7.86 -8.34 2.95
N ILE A 163 8.82 -7.57 3.46
CA ILE A 163 8.59 -6.26 4.06
C ILE A 163 9.55 -5.27 3.41
N TYR A 164 9.02 -4.17 2.92
CA TYR A 164 9.73 -3.11 2.21
C TYR A 164 9.56 -1.81 2.98
N GLU A 165 10.65 -1.28 3.51
CA GLU A 165 10.67 0.02 4.18
C GLU A 165 10.88 1.14 3.17
N TYR A 166 10.24 2.28 3.41
CA TYR A 166 10.40 3.47 2.58
C TYR A 166 11.88 3.83 2.32
N GLY A 167 12.22 3.97 1.05
CA GLY A 167 13.52 4.44 0.59
C GLY A 167 14.68 3.46 0.82
N LYS A 168 14.45 2.28 1.42
CA LYS A 168 15.54 1.36 1.82
C LYS A 168 16.39 0.90 0.65
N GLY A 169 15.79 0.69 -0.52
CA GLY A 169 16.51 0.35 -1.75
C GLY A 169 17.43 1.46 -2.27
N PHE A 170 17.16 2.71 -1.89
CA PHE A 170 17.85 3.91 -2.35
C PHE A 170 18.85 4.45 -1.32
N ARG A 171 18.91 3.86 -0.12
CA ARG A 171 19.88 4.28 0.90
C ARG A 171 21.29 3.87 0.45
N PRO A 172 22.27 4.80 0.47
CA PRO A 172 23.66 4.46 0.24
C PRO A 172 24.12 3.36 1.20
N LYS A 173 24.80 2.35 0.68
CA LYS A 173 25.30 1.22 1.47
C LYS A 173 26.69 1.49 2.04
N THR A 174 27.38 2.47 1.47
CA THR A 174 28.73 2.88 1.89
C THR A 174 28.83 4.39 2.05
N ASN A 175 29.83 4.83 2.81
CA ASN A 175 30.12 6.25 2.95
C ASN A 175 30.56 6.89 1.61
N GLU A 176 31.21 6.11 0.74
CA GLU A 176 31.63 6.59 -0.58
C GLU A 176 30.44 6.82 -1.52
N GLU A 177 29.47 5.90 -1.55
CA GLU A 177 28.20 6.09 -2.26
C GLU A 177 27.44 7.31 -1.72
N TYR A 178 27.42 7.48 -0.40
CA TYR A 178 26.77 8.62 0.24
C TYR A 178 27.41 9.96 -0.17
N LEU A 179 28.74 10.07 -0.08
CA LEU A 179 29.47 11.28 -0.48
C LEU A 179 29.32 11.57 -1.98
N THR A 180 29.28 10.53 -2.81
CA THR A 180 29.07 10.68 -4.25
C THR A 180 27.67 11.20 -4.54
N ALA A 181 26.64 10.64 -3.92
CA ALA A 181 25.27 11.14 -4.04
C ALA A 181 25.12 12.60 -3.56
N LEU A 182 25.80 12.98 -2.47
CA LEU A 182 25.83 14.39 -2.00
C LEU A 182 26.45 15.34 -3.03
N ARG A 183 27.54 14.93 -3.68
CA ARG A 183 28.19 15.72 -4.76
C ARG A 183 27.26 15.90 -5.94
N GLU A 184 26.68 14.80 -6.43
CA GLU A 184 25.80 14.81 -7.59
C GLU A 184 24.55 15.67 -7.35
N ALA A 185 24.03 15.65 -6.12
CA ALA A 185 22.91 16.51 -5.71
C ALA A 185 23.33 17.98 -5.42
N GLY A 186 24.61 18.32 -5.49
CA GLY A 186 25.13 19.66 -5.19
C GLY A 186 25.02 20.06 -3.71
N LEU A 187 24.79 19.09 -2.81
CA LEU A 187 24.55 19.32 -1.39
C LEU A 187 25.83 19.62 -0.60
N GLU A 188 27.02 19.29 -1.13
CA GLU A 188 28.30 19.68 -0.52
C GLU A 188 28.42 21.21 -0.38
N LYS A 189 27.96 21.96 -1.39
CA LYS A 189 27.97 23.43 -1.37
C LYS A 189 27.02 23.99 -0.32
N ILE A 190 25.84 23.39 -0.15
CA ILE A 190 24.89 23.75 0.90
C ILE A 190 25.50 23.51 2.28
N SER A 191 26.22 22.40 2.46
CA SER A 191 26.94 22.11 3.71
C SER A 191 28.01 23.16 4.03
N GLU A 192 28.81 23.57 3.04
CA GLU A 192 29.81 24.63 3.23
C GLU A 192 29.20 25.99 3.54
N ASP A 193 28.16 26.39 2.80
CA ASP A 193 27.50 27.67 2.98
C ASP A 193 26.78 27.71 4.34
N THR A 194 26.16 26.60 4.76
CA THR A 194 25.59 26.44 6.11
C THR A 194 26.67 26.58 7.17
N ARG A 195 27.82 25.92 7.02
CA ARG A 195 28.94 26.05 7.97
C ARG A 195 29.46 27.48 8.03
N LYS A 196 29.63 28.16 6.89
CA LYS A 196 30.05 29.57 6.84
C LYS A 196 29.03 30.47 7.53
N PHE A 197 27.74 30.28 7.27
CA PHE A 197 26.67 31.01 7.90
C PHE A 197 26.68 30.82 9.43
N ILE A 198 26.76 29.58 9.90
CA ILE A 198 26.84 29.28 11.34
C ILE A 198 28.06 29.97 11.96
N THR A 199 29.25 29.77 11.39
CA THR A 199 30.49 30.37 11.93
C THR A 199 30.44 31.89 11.95
N LYS A 200 29.90 32.53 10.90
CA LYS A 200 29.78 33.99 10.82
C LYS A 200 28.88 34.55 11.91
N ASN A 201 27.77 33.86 12.20
CA ASN A 201 26.74 34.34 13.12
C ASN A 201 26.85 33.75 14.54
N ALA A 202 27.82 32.87 14.81
CA ALA A 202 27.93 32.14 16.07
C ALA A 202 28.04 33.05 17.29
N ALA A 203 28.78 34.16 17.20
CA ALA A 203 28.93 35.10 18.32
C ALA A 203 27.63 35.84 18.62
N GLU A 204 26.91 36.28 17.59
CA GLU A 204 25.64 36.99 17.69
C GLU A 204 24.54 36.08 18.26
N MET A 205 24.50 34.82 17.79
CA MET A 205 23.58 33.80 18.28
C MET A 205 23.87 33.40 19.72
N LYS A 206 25.15 33.30 20.11
CA LYS A 206 25.55 33.08 21.52
C LYS A 206 25.09 34.23 22.41
N GLN A 207 25.26 35.47 21.97
CA GLN A 207 24.84 36.64 22.74
C GLN A 207 23.32 36.65 22.97
N LEU A 208 22.52 36.35 21.94
CA LEU A 208 21.07 36.20 22.08
C LEU A 208 20.65 35.11 23.08
N ILE A 209 21.36 33.97 23.11
CA ILE A 209 21.09 32.90 24.07
C ILE A 209 21.48 33.34 25.49
N ASP A 210 22.66 33.92 25.64
CA ASP A 210 23.13 34.43 26.94
C ASP A 210 22.13 35.47 27.47
N ASP A 211 21.61 36.38 26.63
CA ASP A 211 20.61 37.40 27.00
C ASP A 211 19.24 36.79 27.40
N LEU A 212 18.88 35.61 26.88
CA LEU A 212 17.65 34.89 27.24
C LEU A 212 17.76 34.15 28.58
N ASP A 213 18.96 33.70 28.96
CA ASP A 213 19.22 33.03 30.25
C ASP A 213 19.24 34.00 31.45
N PHE A 214 19.18 35.32 31.20
CA PHE A 214 19.07 36.36 32.23
C PHE A 214 17.62 36.85 32.50
N LEU A 215 16.60 36.23 31.89
CA LEU A 215 15.17 36.45 32.17
C LEU A 215 14.58 35.36 33.08
#